data_AF-A0A7V4NIF8-F1
#
_entry.id   AF-A0A7V4NIF8-F1
#
_cell.length_a   1.000
_cell.length_b   1.000
_cell.length_c   1.000
_cell.angle_alpha   90.00
_cell.angle_beta   90.00
_cell.angle_gamma   90.00
#
_symmetry.space_group_name_H-M   'P 1'
#
loop_
_entity.id
_entity.type
_entity.pdbx_description
1 polymer ?
#
loop_
_entity_poly.entity_id
_entity_poly.type
_entity_poly.pdbx_seq_one_letter_code
_entity_poly.pdbx_strand_id
1 'polypeptide(L)'
;MIILLFILLFFCYNNVFCQQQEYEVLSSTITEEEFTTEEEQQLEELYQEIDKTEQETVSTSVEEDAHLYQEEDGFLESLLQNPLDLNTATYLQLKSLPGITAELARKIIRQRRTKPFQTKSELKKIVGDDVYKRISLYVTVYKVKQPAQLKG
;
A
#
# COMPACT_ATOMS: atom_id res chain seq x y z
N MET A 1 -0.91 -10.71 47.35
CA MET A 1 -1.76 -10.78 46.13
C MET A 1 -2.19 -9.39 45.62
N ILE A 2 -2.56 -8.44 46.49
CA ILE A 2 -2.97 -7.08 46.08
C ILE A 2 -1.83 -6.29 45.38
N ILE A 3 -0.59 -6.42 45.84
CA ILE A 3 0.58 -5.73 45.26
C ILE A 3 0.86 -6.14 43.80
N LEU A 4 0.59 -7.39 43.44
CA LEU A 4 0.78 -7.93 42.09
C LEU A 4 -0.25 -7.35 41.09
N LEU A 5 -1.45 -7.02 41.59
CA LEU A 5 -2.53 -6.39 40.82
C LEU A 5 -2.20 -4.92 40.50
N PHE A 6 -1.58 -4.20 41.43
CA PHE A 6 -1.09 -2.84 41.21
C PHE A 6 0.09 -2.77 40.23
N ILE A 7 1.00 -3.74 40.24
CA ILE A 7 2.10 -3.81 39.29
C ILE A 7 1.59 -4.08 37.87
N LEU A 8 0.62 -4.99 37.71
CA LEU A 8 0.01 -5.25 36.40
C LEU A 8 -0.79 -4.05 35.89
N LEU A 9 -1.54 -3.35 36.75
CA LEU A 9 -2.23 -2.12 36.37
C LEU A 9 -1.27 -0.99 36.03
N PHE A 10 -0.13 -0.87 36.73
CA PHE A 10 0.92 0.10 36.42
C PHE A 10 1.61 -0.23 35.09
N PHE A 11 1.94 -1.50 34.83
CA PHE A 11 2.50 -1.92 33.54
C PHE A 11 1.50 -1.73 32.39
N CYS A 12 0.21 -2.05 32.60
CA CYS A 12 -0.84 -1.79 31.61
C CYS A 12 -1.03 -0.30 31.36
N TYR A 13 -1.01 0.54 32.40
CA TYR A 13 -1.13 2.00 32.26
C TYR A 13 0.05 2.60 31.51
N ASN A 14 1.29 2.19 31.83
CA ASN A 14 2.48 2.67 31.12
C ASN A 14 2.55 2.15 29.66
N ASN A 15 1.99 0.98 29.35
CA ASN A 15 1.89 0.49 27.96
C ASN A 15 0.79 1.22 27.17
N VAL A 16 -0.35 1.52 27.79
CA VAL A 16 -1.50 2.19 27.15
C VAL A 16 -1.29 3.71 27.01
N PHE A 17 -0.58 4.36 27.94
CA PHE A 17 -0.32 5.80 27.90
C PHE A 17 0.66 6.23 26.79
N CYS A 18 1.37 5.29 26.16
CA CYS A 18 2.30 5.60 25.08
C CYS A 18 1.59 5.90 23.74
N GLN A 19 0.29 5.60 23.58
CA GLN A 19 -0.45 5.82 22.32
C GLN A 19 -1.21 7.15 22.24
N GLN A 20 -1.33 7.92 23.31
CA GLN A 20 -2.11 9.17 23.28
C GLN A 20 -1.30 10.41 22.89
N GLN A 21 0.02 10.32 22.70
CA GLN A 21 0.87 11.51 22.52
C GLN A 21 1.21 11.86 21.05
N GLU A 22 0.75 11.09 20.07
CA GLU A 22 1.03 11.37 18.64
C GLU A 22 -0.14 12.07 17.91
N TYR A 23 -1.26 12.30 18.60
CA TYR A 23 -2.46 12.94 18.01
C TYR A 23 -2.56 14.45 18.28
N GLU A 24 -1.57 15.04 18.96
CA GLU A 24 -1.58 16.46 19.35
C GLU A 24 -0.48 17.27 18.63
N VAL A 25 -0.20 17.00 17.34
CA VAL A 25 0.71 17.86 16.55
C VAL A 25 0.33 17.95 15.08
N LEU A 26 -0.95 18.15 14.74
CA LEU A 26 -1.26 18.74 13.44
C LEU A 26 -2.60 19.48 13.46
N SER A 27 -2.53 20.79 13.31
CA SER A 27 -3.64 21.76 13.16
C SER A 27 -4.28 22.30 14.44
N SER A 28 -3.47 22.61 15.45
CA SER A 28 -3.74 23.78 16.30
C SER A 28 -3.60 25.05 15.45
N THR A 29 -4.68 25.47 14.79
CA THR A 29 -5.02 26.86 14.41
C THR A 29 -6.18 26.81 13.43
N ILE A 30 -7.40 27.08 13.91
CA ILE A 30 -8.35 28.07 13.38
C ILE A 30 -9.56 28.03 14.33
N THR A 31 -9.54 29.02 15.22
CA THR A 31 -10.66 29.72 15.88
C THR A 31 -12.05 29.08 15.86
N GLU A 32 -12.55 28.84 17.07
CA GLU A 32 -13.96 28.87 17.44
C GLU A 32 -14.62 30.15 16.87
N GLU A 33 -15.45 30.01 15.85
CA GLU A 33 -16.53 30.97 15.58
C GLU A 33 -17.87 30.25 15.77
N GLU A 34 -18.61 30.75 16.74
CA GLU A 34 -19.99 30.42 17.09
C GLU A 34 -20.88 30.64 15.87
N PHE A 35 -21.43 29.56 15.28
CA PHE A 35 -22.25 29.62 14.07
C PHE A 35 -23.73 29.50 14.42
N THR A 36 -24.54 30.33 13.77
CA THR A 36 -25.95 30.54 14.12
C THR A 36 -26.84 29.41 13.65
N THR A 37 -27.99 29.21 14.31
CA THR A 37 -28.94 28.08 14.12
C THR A 37 -29.49 27.95 12.69
N GLU A 38 -29.29 28.94 11.83
CA GLU A 38 -29.72 28.93 10.42
C GLU A 38 -28.69 28.29 9.49
N GLU A 39 -27.42 28.27 9.87
CA GLU A 39 -26.35 27.74 9.05
C GLU A 39 -26.14 26.22 9.24
N GLU A 40 -26.48 25.71 10.43
CA GLU A 40 -26.57 24.26 10.67
C GLU A 40 -27.64 23.60 9.80
N GLN A 41 -28.76 24.30 9.55
CA GLN A 41 -29.84 23.79 8.69
C GLN A 41 -29.44 23.73 7.21
N GLN A 42 -28.66 24.70 6.75
CA GLN A 42 -28.11 24.70 5.38
C GLN A 42 -27.01 23.64 5.22
N LEU A 43 -26.23 23.40 6.28
CA LEU A 43 -25.22 22.35 6.30
C LEU A 43 -25.87 20.96 6.25
N GLU A 44 -26.99 20.76 6.94
CA GLU A 44 -27.70 19.48 6.98
C GLU A 44 -28.45 19.16 5.68
N GLU A 45 -28.97 20.18 4.98
CA GLU A 45 -29.51 20.04 3.63
C GLU A 45 -28.42 19.69 2.60
N LEU A 46 -27.23 20.28 2.74
CA LEU A 46 -26.07 19.98 1.89
C LEU A 46 -25.58 18.53 2.06
N TYR A 47 -25.58 17.98 3.28
CA TYR A 47 -25.23 16.57 3.53
C TYR A 47 -26.24 15.60 2.91
N GLN A 48 -27.54 15.92 2.92
CA GLN A 48 -28.56 15.08 2.30
C GLN A 48 -28.50 15.08 0.76
N GLU A 49 -27.90 16.09 0.16
CA GLU A 49 -27.68 16.16 -1.29
C GLU A 49 -26.41 15.41 -1.72
N ILE A 50 -25.40 15.36 -0.86
CA ILE A 50 -24.20 14.53 -1.03
C ILE A 50 -24.57 13.03 -1.01
N ASP A 51 -25.41 12.59 -0.07
CA ASP A 51 -25.87 11.18 0.06
C ASP A 51 -26.63 10.67 -1.19
N LYS A 52 -27.36 11.55 -1.88
CA LYS A 52 -28.05 11.23 -3.14
C LYS A 52 -27.10 11.21 -4.34
N THR A 53 -26.02 11.96 -4.29
CA THR A 53 -25.01 12.03 -5.35
C THR A 53 -24.02 10.87 -5.26
N GLU A 54 -23.82 10.32 -4.06
CA GLU A 54 -22.95 9.16 -3.82
C GLU A 54 -23.46 7.86 -4.44
N GLN A 55 -24.77 7.71 -4.72
CA GLN A 55 -25.25 6.54 -5.48
C GLN A 55 -24.74 6.49 -6.93
N GLU A 56 -24.14 7.57 -7.44
CA GLU A 56 -23.49 7.59 -8.75
C GLU A 56 -21.96 7.77 -8.68
N THR A 57 -21.39 8.06 -7.51
CA THR A 57 -19.94 8.34 -7.34
C THR A 57 -19.22 7.45 -6.31
N VAL A 58 -19.88 6.47 -5.70
CA VAL A 58 -19.28 5.39 -4.89
C VAL A 58 -18.39 4.50 -5.76
N SER A 59 -17.19 5.01 -6.05
CA SER A 59 -16.05 4.31 -6.64
C SER A 59 -14.77 4.61 -5.87
N THR A 60 -14.80 5.34 -4.75
CA THR A 60 -13.57 5.67 -4.03
C THR A 60 -13.77 5.81 -2.52
N SER A 61 -13.52 4.67 -1.87
CA SER A 61 -12.68 4.50 -0.67
C SER A 61 -13.18 4.89 0.74
N VAL A 62 -13.05 3.88 1.62
CA VAL A 62 -12.90 3.86 3.10
C VAL A 62 -14.25 4.05 3.85
N GLU A 63 -14.78 3.14 4.69
CA GLU A 63 -14.22 2.27 5.75
C GLU A 63 -15.12 0.99 5.93
N GLU A 64 -14.56 -0.22 5.78
CA GLU A 64 -14.41 -1.24 6.86
C GLU A 64 -15.70 -1.78 7.51
N ASP A 65 -16.21 -2.94 7.07
CA ASP A 65 -16.00 -4.21 7.79
C ASP A 65 -16.67 -5.42 7.08
N ALA A 66 -15.96 -6.55 7.08
CA ALA A 66 -16.47 -7.92 6.84
C ALA A 66 -16.86 -8.43 5.43
N HIS A 67 -16.32 -7.91 4.32
CA HIS A 67 -16.43 -8.61 3.01
C HIS A 67 -15.24 -8.42 2.04
N LEU A 68 -14.03 -8.23 2.57
CA LEU A 68 -12.82 -7.84 1.80
C LEU A 68 -11.76 -8.96 1.66
N TYR A 69 -12.15 -10.24 1.63
CA TYR A 69 -11.21 -11.37 1.47
C TYR A 69 -11.55 -12.30 0.31
N GLN A 70 -12.22 -11.83 -0.74
CA GLN A 70 -12.72 -12.74 -1.79
C GLN A 70 -12.18 -12.50 -3.21
N GLU A 71 -11.20 -11.60 -3.43
CA GLU A 71 -10.66 -11.37 -4.78
C GLU A 71 -9.12 -11.24 -4.89
N GLU A 72 -8.34 -11.62 -3.89
CA GLU A 72 -6.86 -11.53 -4.01
C GLU A 72 -6.22 -12.76 -4.66
N ASP A 73 -6.92 -13.90 -4.66
CA ASP A 73 -6.41 -15.21 -5.07
C ASP A 73 -6.20 -15.28 -6.59
N GLY A 74 -7.11 -14.66 -7.36
CA GLY A 74 -7.12 -14.72 -8.81
C GLY A 74 -5.92 -14.03 -9.44
N PHE A 75 -5.37 -13.00 -8.79
CA PHE A 75 -4.23 -12.26 -9.32
C PHE A 75 -2.96 -13.11 -9.33
N LEU A 76 -2.65 -13.83 -8.24
CA LEU A 76 -1.46 -14.69 -8.20
C LEU A 76 -1.58 -15.87 -9.17
N GLU A 77 -2.78 -16.44 -9.34
CA GLU A 77 -3.02 -17.48 -10.34
C GLU A 77 -2.76 -16.96 -11.77
N SER A 78 -3.19 -15.73 -12.07
CA SER A 78 -2.91 -15.10 -13.36
C SER A 78 -1.41 -14.95 -13.63
N LEU A 79 -0.60 -14.69 -12.59
CA LEU A 79 0.86 -14.57 -12.70
C LEU A 79 1.55 -15.91 -12.88
N LEU A 80 0.92 -17.03 -12.49
CA LEU A 80 1.44 -18.36 -12.81
C LEU A 80 1.27 -18.67 -14.30
N GLN A 81 0.15 -18.25 -14.89
CA GLN A 81 -0.12 -18.44 -16.32
C GLN A 81 0.65 -17.44 -17.19
N ASN A 82 0.75 -16.18 -16.73
CA ASN A 82 1.46 -15.11 -17.41
C ASN A 82 2.43 -14.40 -16.45
N PRO A 83 3.66 -14.91 -16.31
CA PRO A 83 4.65 -14.35 -15.41
C PRO A 83 4.98 -12.89 -15.72
N LEU A 84 5.14 -12.10 -14.67
CA LEU A 84 5.47 -10.69 -14.76
C LEU A 84 6.91 -10.48 -15.25
N ASP A 85 7.09 -9.73 -16.33
CA ASP A 85 8.42 -9.40 -16.85
C ASP A 85 9.09 -8.29 -16.04
N LEU A 86 10.24 -8.59 -15.43
CA LEU A 86 10.98 -7.65 -14.59
C LEU A 86 11.44 -6.39 -15.35
N ASN A 87 11.69 -6.51 -16.65
CA ASN A 87 12.18 -5.40 -17.46
C ASN A 87 11.09 -4.39 -17.82
N THR A 88 9.83 -4.80 -17.85
CA THR A 88 8.70 -3.97 -18.28
C THR A 88 7.66 -3.71 -17.19
N ALA A 89 7.64 -4.50 -16.11
CA ALA A 89 6.69 -4.39 -15.00
C ALA A 89 6.54 -2.97 -14.43
N THR A 90 5.32 -2.57 -14.09
CA THR A 90 5.08 -1.30 -13.41
C THR A 90 5.45 -1.38 -11.93
N TYR A 91 5.55 -0.22 -11.27
CA TYR A 91 5.82 -0.16 -9.83
C TYR A 91 4.77 -0.90 -9.00
N LEU A 92 3.48 -0.72 -9.33
CA LEU A 92 2.37 -1.35 -8.63
C LEU A 92 2.40 -2.88 -8.81
N GLN A 93 2.66 -3.35 -10.03
CA GLN A 93 2.79 -4.78 -10.33
C GLN A 93 3.95 -5.46 -9.59
N LEU A 94 5.05 -4.73 -9.35
CA LEU A 94 6.13 -5.25 -8.53
C LEU A 94 5.74 -5.29 -7.05
N LYS A 95 5.06 -4.24 -6.56
CA LYS A 95 4.60 -4.13 -5.16
C LYS A 95 3.54 -5.19 -4.80
N SER A 96 2.72 -5.62 -5.77
CA SER A 96 1.73 -6.68 -5.57
C SER A 96 2.35 -8.08 -5.40
N LEU A 97 3.66 -8.24 -5.63
CA LEU A 97 4.33 -9.53 -5.41
C LEU A 97 4.56 -9.79 -3.91
N PRO A 98 4.41 -11.05 -3.45
CA PRO A 98 4.53 -11.38 -2.04
C PRO A 98 5.94 -11.13 -1.51
N GLY A 99 6.06 -10.23 -0.53
CA GLY A 99 7.32 -9.87 0.10
C GLY A 99 8.16 -8.82 -0.66
N ILE A 100 7.61 -8.21 -1.72
CA ILE A 100 8.21 -7.02 -2.33
C ILE A 100 7.68 -5.76 -1.63
N THR A 101 8.59 -5.08 -0.93
CA THR A 101 8.29 -3.77 -0.33
C THR A 101 8.40 -2.66 -1.36
N ALA A 102 7.86 -1.48 -1.02
CA ALA A 102 7.99 -0.27 -1.80
C ALA A 102 9.45 0.08 -2.15
N GLU A 103 10.37 -0.15 -1.22
CA GLU A 103 11.80 0.08 -1.42
C GLU A 103 12.41 -0.90 -2.42
N LEU A 104 12.12 -2.19 -2.29
CA LEU A 104 12.59 -3.23 -3.21
C LEU A 104 12.08 -2.99 -4.64
N ALA A 105 10.80 -2.65 -4.79
CA ALA A 105 10.23 -2.32 -6.10
C ALA A 105 10.96 -1.14 -6.75
N ARG A 106 11.25 -0.06 -6.01
CA ARG A 106 12.06 1.08 -6.51
C ARG A 106 13.46 0.64 -6.91
N LYS A 107 14.09 -0.23 -6.11
CA LYS A 107 15.45 -0.74 -6.39
C LYS A 107 15.49 -1.56 -7.68
N ILE A 108 14.47 -2.39 -7.94
CA ILE A 108 14.33 -3.17 -9.19
C ILE A 108 14.21 -2.21 -10.39
N ILE A 109 13.34 -1.20 -10.31
CA ILE A 109 13.16 -0.21 -11.38
C ILE A 109 14.46 0.57 -11.64
N ARG A 110 15.16 0.98 -10.58
CA ARG A 110 16.45 1.66 -10.71
C ARG A 110 17.49 0.77 -11.39
N GLN A 111 17.53 -0.51 -11.03
CA GLN A 111 18.48 -1.46 -11.61
C GLN A 111 18.26 -1.63 -13.11
N ARG A 112 17.02 -1.88 -13.56
CA ARG A 112 16.75 -2.09 -15.00
C ARG A 112 17.01 -0.84 -15.85
N ARG A 113 16.92 0.36 -15.27
CA ARG A 113 17.26 1.62 -15.95
C ARG A 113 18.75 1.72 -16.26
N THR A 114 19.61 1.20 -15.39
CA THR A 114 21.07 1.20 -15.62
C THR A 114 21.51 -0.01 -16.44
N LYS A 115 20.98 -1.19 -16.12
CA LYS A 115 21.24 -2.43 -16.84
C LYS A 115 19.97 -3.29 -16.86
N PRO A 116 19.38 -3.59 -18.04
CA PRO A 116 18.23 -4.48 -18.11
C PRO A 116 18.62 -5.88 -17.60
N PHE A 117 17.69 -6.51 -16.90
CA PHE A 117 17.86 -7.85 -16.39
C PHE A 117 18.03 -8.83 -17.55
N GLN A 118 19.04 -9.68 -17.46
CA GLN A 118 19.29 -10.74 -18.45
C GLN A 118 18.85 -12.11 -17.92
N THR A 119 18.85 -12.28 -16.60
CA THR A 119 18.51 -13.54 -15.94
C THR A 119 17.76 -13.30 -14.64
N LYS A 120 16.93 -14.27 -14.22
CA LYS A 120 16.23 -14.22 -12.92
C LYS A 120 17.19 -14.20 -11.73
N SER A 121 18.38 -14.77 -11.87
CA SER A 121 19.42 -14.78 -10.83
C SER A 121 19.92 -13.39 -10.44
N GLU A 122 19.84 -12.40 -11.33
CA GLU A 122 20.18 -11.01 -11.00
C GLU A 122 19.18 -10.39 -10.02
N LEU A 123 17.89 -10.78 -10.09
CA LEU A 123 16.88 -10.35 -9.13
C LEU A 123 17.19 -10.86 -7.72
N LYS A 124 17.66 -12.11 -7.59
CA LYS A 124 18.02 -12.73 -6.31
C LYS A 124 18.99 -11.87 -5.49
N LYS A 125 19.95 -11.21 -6.14
CA LYS A 125 20.92 -10.31 -5.47
C LYS A 125 20.29 -9.04 -4.90
N ILE A 126 19.12 -8.65 -5.40
CA ILE A 126 18.43 -7.41 -5.02
C ILE A 126 17.47 -7.65 -3.87
N VAL A 127 16.68 -8.73 -3.97
CA VAL A 127 15.57 -9.05 -3.05
C VAL A 127 15.97 -10.04 -1.95
N GLY A 128 17.07 -10.75 -2.11
CA GLY A 128 17.52 -11.79 -1.18
C GLY A 128 16.88 -13.16 -1.44
N ASP A 129 17.41 -14.19 -0.79
CA ASP A 129 17.06 -15.60 -1.06
C ASP A 129 15.61 -15.93 -0.70
N ASP A 130 15.13 -15.46 0.45
CA ASP A 130 13.81 -15.82 0.96
C ASP A 130 12.68 -15.19 0.14
N VAL A 131 12.83 -13.91 -0.19
CA VAL A 131 11.88 -13.20 -1.07
C VAL A 131 11.92 -13.80 -2.46
N TYR A 132 13.11 -14.07 -3.00
CA TYR A 132 13.26 -14.66 -4.34
C TYR A 132 12.54 -16.00 -4.46
N LYS A 133 12.65 -16.90 -3.47
CA LYS A 133 11.94 -18.20 -3.49
C LYS A 133 10.43 -18.02 -3.65
N ARG A 134 9.84 -17.06 -2.93
CA ARG A 134 8.39 -16.79 -2.97
C ARG A 134 7.93 -16.22 -4.31
N ILE A 135 8.74 -15.39 -4.96
CA ILE A 135 8.32 -14.67 -6.18
C ILE A 135 8.82 -15.29 -7.49
N SER A 136 9.78 -16.23 -7.43
CA SER A 136 10.48 -16.76 -8.62
C SER A 136 9.59 -17.43 -9.66
N LEU A 137 8.40 -17.90 -9.24
CA LEU A 137 7.36 -18.51 -10.07
C LEU A 137 6.55 -17.47 -10.84
N TYR A 138 6.32 -16.30 -10.24
CA TYR A 138 5.48 -15.23 -10.78
C TYR A 138 6.23 -14.25 -11.68
N VAL A 139 7.55 -14.43 -11.87
CA VAL A 139 8.39 -13.49 -12.59
C VAL A 139 9.17 -14.14 -13.73
N THR A 140 9.37 -13.37 -14.79
CA THR A 140 10.16 -13.75 -15.97
C THR A 140 11.07 -12.61 -16.42
N VAL A 141 11.98 -12.92 -17.33
CA VAL A 141 12.88 -11.95 -17.96
C VAL A 141 12.92 -12.24 -19.44
N TYR A 142 12.40 -11.30 -20.26
CA TYR A 142 12.54 -11.38 -21.70
C TYR A 142 13.84 -10.73 -22.18
N LYS A 143 14.47 -11.35 -23.18
CA LYS A 143 15.67 -10.80 -23.83
C LYS A 143 15.28 -9.57 -24.63
N VAL A 144 15.82 -8.41 -24.26
CA VAL A 144 15.62 -7.17 -25.01
C VAL A 144 16.34 -7.31 -26.35
N LYS A 145 15.60 -7.25 -27.46
CA LYS A 145 16.17 -7.27 -28.82
C LYS A 145 16.91 -5.95 -29.02
N GLN A 146 18.25 -5.98 -29.03
CA GLN A 146 19.03 -4.78 -29.32
C GLN A 146 18.67 -4.29 -30.73
N PRO A 147 18.36 -3.00 -30.93
CA PRO A 147 18.13 -2.48 -32.27
C PRO A 147 19.42 -2.69 -33.06
N ALA A 148 19.30 -3.31 -34.24
CA ALA A 148 20.42 -3.46 -35.16
C ALA A 148 21.01 -2.07 -35.38
N GLN A 149 22.28 -1.89 -35.02
CA GLN A 149 22.97 -0.63 -35.25
C GLN A 149 22.95 -0.38 -36.76
N LEU A 150 22.22 0.63 -37.19
CA LEU A 150 22.29 1.13 -38.56
C LEU A 150 23.70 1.71 -38.70
N LYS A 151 24.59 0.94 -39.33
CA LYS A 151 25.89 1.45 -39.77
C LYS A 151 25.58 2.52 -40.82
N GLY A 152 25.79 3.78 -40.45
CA GLY A 152 25.86 4.90 -41.38
C GLY A 152 27.13 4.85 -42.21
#